data_AF-A0A960IGB5-F1
#
_entry.id   AF-A0A960IGB5-F1
#
_cell.length_a   1.000
_cell.length_b   1.000
_cell.length_c   1.000
_cell.angle_alpha   90.00
_cell.angle_beta   90.00
_cell.angle_gamma   90.00
#
_symmetry.space_group_name_H-M   'P 1'
#
loop_
_entity.id
_entity.type
_entity.pdbx_description
1 polymer ?
#
loop_
_entity_poly.entity_id
_entity_poly.type
_entity_poly.pdbx_seq_one_letter_code
_entity_poly.pdbx_strand_id
1 'polypeptide(L)'
;MTLTPAPTPTRAATTFPSLADANAAVADAGGTRRPWRPALLAVPASVLAVWATAVGLTGTWDRVADGAVAAVTMVFGSLVAGSTPQGGGAVAFPVFTKVLEVPAAGARTFSLSIQTVGMGTAAILIILRRLPIAWRALRVMVPVACVSFLATIAGLTRSGPFRPSVLPDDITKVGFTVVLAVLAVLMVRLRDTRLPHDDVEGSGTSTAVLVTAGVAGGAASAVLGSGADVVMFVALTLWFGVRPSVAVPTSVVLMATVSAVGLVRLGLADGQLLAPTGDVDLPALWLAAAPVVAVGAPVGSWLASKVTDKVLLGVVIAFAGAEVLSTALFLERVRTDLQLTAIALLVGAGAVRVLWSAHRLRFPHLYVPRPVPPVLWPAPAASATGARPAHTHEREGGGAMASPTRTPPIVSGVLSRAGQLNDPRARYCHRSGQRLERGAGSLADGPRPHLGVVCADDGTSHPLAGDLLVGRAPGRHHLVTDGIADPLVLTDDTGALSRAHLLLTLRGWDIRAADLGSSNGTWMQAVDGQPWVRLPVGEAITLPSGSMLACGSRRLRVDHLHVR
;
A
#
# COMPACT_ATOMS: atom_id res chain seq x y z
N MET A 1 -6.86 81.59 21.83
CA MET A 1 -5.71 81.12 21.02
C MET A 1 -5.74 79.60 21.06
N THR A 2 -6.23 79.02 19.97
CA THR A 2 -6.63 77.61 19.81
C THR A 2 -5.43 76.72 19.58
N LEU A 3 -5.19 75.77 20.48
CA LEU A 3 -4.19 74.71 20.36
C LEU A 3 -4.75 73.58 19.47
N THR A 4 -4.17 73.44 18.29
CA THR A 4 -4.37 72.32 17.35
C THR A 4 -3.82 71.00 17.92
N PRO A 5 -4.55 69.87 17.83
CA PRO A 5 -4.03 68.57 18.23
C PRO A 5 -3.12 67.96 17.15
N ALA A 6 -2.10 67.23 17.61
CA ALA A 6 -1.07 66.56 16.81
C ALA A 6 -1.62 65.40 15.94
N PRO A 7 -0.97 65.07 14.81
CA PRO A 7 -1.42 64.02 13.90
C PRO A 7 -1.17 62.61 14.46
N THR A 8 -2.12 61.71 14.18
CA THR A 8 -2.10 60.28 14.52
C THR A 8 -1.04 59.52 13.70
N PRO A 9 -0.31 58.55 14.28
CA PRO A 9 0.66 57.76 13.53
C PRO A 9 -0.03 56.77 12.59
N THR A 10 0.28 56.88 11.30
CA THR A 10 -0.09 55.94 10.25
C THR A 10 0.49 54.56 10.53
N ARG A 11 -0.39 53.57 10.73
CA ARG A 11 -0.07 52.16 10.91
C ARG A 11 0.53 51.62 9.61
N ALA A 12 1.84 51.37 9.59
CA ALA A 12 2.49 50.66 8.49
C ALA A 12 1.85 49.28 8.36
N ALA A 13 1.21 49.03 7.22
CA ALA A 13 0.68 47.71 6.89
C ALA A 13 1.85 46.78 6.65
N THR A 14 2.18 45.95 7.65
CA THR A 14 2.98 44.75 7.45
C THR A 14 2.14 43.79 6.61
N THR A 15 2.35 43.82 5.29
CA THR A 15 1.84 42.81 4.37
C THR A 15 2.47 41.47 4.76
N PHE A 16 1.70 40.65 5.49
CA PHE A 16 2.00 39.23 5.60
C PHE A 16 1.94 38.63 4.18
N PRO A 17 2.95 37.84 3.75
CA PRO A 17 2.91 37.18 2.45
C PRO A 17 1.64 36.32 2.39
N SER A 18 0.95 36.36 1.26
CA SER A 18 -0.26 35.59 1.08
C SER A 18 0.07 34.10 1.14
N LEU A 19 -0.90 33.25 1.51
CA LEU A 19 -0.77 31.80 1.43
C LEU A 19 -0.36 31.32 0.02
N ALA A 20 -0.64 32.12 -1.02
CA ALA A 20 -0.20 31.85 -2.38
C ALA A 20 1.32 32.08 -2.55
N ASP A 21 1.89 33.13 -1.92
CA ASP A 21 3.34 33.41 -1.96
C ASP A 21 4.13 32.40 -1.12
N ALA A 22 3.58 31.95 0.00
CA ALA A 22 4.15 30.86 0.80
C ALA A 22 4.10 29.52 0.04
N ASN A 23 3.02 29.24 -0.70
CA ASN A 23 2.91 28.04 -1.52
C ASN A 23 3.81 28.11 -2.77
N ALA A 24 4.05 29.30 -3.34
CA ALA A 24 4.99 29.51 -4.43
C ALA A 24 6.44 29.29 -3.98
N ALA A 25 6.82 29.78 -2.78
CA ALA A 25 8.15 29.51 -2.20
C ALA A 25 8.36 28.02 -1.84
N VAL A 26 7.30 27.29 -1.47
CA VAL A 26 7.34 25.83 -1.25
C VAL A 26 7.39 25.06 -2.58
N ALA A 27 6.74 25.56 -3.63
CA ALA A 27 6.82 24.99 -4.98
C ALA A 27 8.22 25.17 -5.59
N ASP A 28 8.86 26.32 -5.35
CA ASP A 28 10.21 26.63 -5.86
C ASP A 28 11.33 25.95 -5.04
N ALA A 29 11.06 25.57 -3.77
CA ALA A 29 11.91 24.67 -3.00
C ALA A 29 11.85 23.19 -3.49
N GLY A 30 10.96 22.89 -4.44
CA GLY A 30 10.79 21.59 -5.08
C GLY A 30 11.77 21.34 -6.23
N GLY A 31 13.09 21.43 -5.99
CA GLY A 31 14.07 21.30 -7.07
C GLY A 31 15.35 20.52 -6.77
N THR A 32 15.91 20.62 -5.58
CA THR A 32 17.20 19.95 -5.30
C THR A 32 16.98 18.65 -4.56
N ARG A 33 16.73 17.54 -5.28
CA ARG A 33 16.91 16.19 -4.73
C ARG A 33 18.37 16.07 -4.30
N ARG A 34 18.68 16.25 -3.00
CA ARG A 34 20.03 16.06 -2.45
C ARG A 34 20.57 14.72 -2.98
N PRO A 35 21.79 14.63 -3.52
CA PRO A 35 22.27 13.40 -4.15
C PRO A 35 22.23 12.23 -3.16
N TRP A 36 21.70 11.06 -3.58
CA TRP A 36 21.55 9.85 -2.74
C TRP A 36 22.86 9.34 -2.13
N ARG A 37 23.97 9.59 -2.82
CA ARG A 37 25.28 9.01 -2.56
C ARG A 37 25.98 9.57 -1.30
N PRO A 38 26.15 10.90 -1.10
CA PRO A 38 26.90 11.40 0.05
C PRO A 38 26.27 11.05 1.39
N ALA A 39 24.94 11.18 1.57
CA ALA A 39 24.34 10.84 2.88
C ALA A 39 24.31 9.33 3.15
N LEU A 40 24.17 8.50 2.11
CA LEU A 40 24.23 7.04 2.23
C LEU A 40 25.63 6.55 2.64
N LEU A 41 26.68 7.33 2.33
CA LEU A 41 28.06 7.01 2.71
C LEU A 41 28.47 7.69 4.02
N ALA A 42 28.09 8.96 4.23
CA ALA A 42 28.53 9.75 5.37
C ALA A 42 27.98 9.26 6.71
N VAL A 43 26.71 8.84 6.76
CA VAL A 43 26.09 8.37 8.01
C VAL A 43 26.69 7.03 8.47
N PRO A 44 26.82 5.99 7.62
CA PRO A 44 27.56 4.80 8.01
C PRO A 44 29.03 5.09 8.33
N ALA A 45 29.70 5.93 7.53
CA ALA A 45 31.10 6.26 7.76
C ALA A 45 31.35 6.93 9.12
N SER A 46 30.45 7.80 9.59
CA SER A 46 30.59 8.40 10.92
C SER A 46 30.41 7.37 12.04
N VAL A 47 29.46 6.46 11.91
CA VAL A 47 29.27 5.37 12.88
C VAL A 47 30.45 4.41 12.87
N LEU A 48 30.98 4.06 11.71
CA LEU A 48 32.17 3.23 11.55
C LEU A 48 33.42 3.90 12.14
N ALA A 49 33.58 5.21 11.96
CA ALA A 49 34.67 5.96 12.55
C ALA A 49 34.61 5.97 14.08
N VAL A 50 33.42 6.18 14.66
CA VAL A 50 33.21 6.09 16.11
C VAL A 50 33.51 4.68 16.61
N TRP A 51 33.01 3.65 15.92
CA TRP A 51 33.26 2.26 16.27
C TRP A 51 34.75 1.90 16.21
N ALA A 52 35.44 2.24 15.10
CA ALA A 52 36.86 1.93 14.92
C ALA A 52 37.73 2.66 15.95
N THR A 53 37.37 3.90 16.29
CA THR A 53 38.03 4.66 17.36
C THR A 53 37.81 3.98 18.71
N ALA A 54 36.58 3.56 19.03
CA ALA A 54 36.27 2.89 20.29
C ALA A 54 37.00 1.53 20.42
N VAL A 55 37.01 0.70 19.37
CA VAL A 55 37.72 -0.58 19.37
C VAL A 55 39.23 -0.37 19.45
N GLY A 56 39.76 0.61 18.71
CA GLY A 56 41.17 0.98 18.75
C GLY A 56 41.65 1.46 20.11
N LEU A 57 40.88 2.33 20.78
CA LEU A 57 41.20 2.85 22.11
C LEU A 57 41.07 1.80 23.22
N THR A 58 40.16 0.85 23.07
CA THR A 58 39.93 -0.21 24.06
C THR A 58 40.79 -1.46 23.82
N GLY A 59 41.47 -1.56 22.67
CA GLY A 59 42.27 -2.73 22.31
C GLY A 59 41.46 -4.02 22.11
N THR A 60 40.17 -3.92 21.80
CA THR A 60 39.23 -5.07 21.79
C THR A 60 39.14 -5.80 20.45
N TRP A 61 40.19 -5.72 19.62
CA TRP A 61 40.22 -6.35 18.29
C TRP A 61 40.06 -7.88 18.33
N ASP A 62 40.67 -8.54 19.31
CA ASP A 62 40.54 -9.99 19.48
C ASP A 62 39.08 -10.39 19.76
N ARG A 63 38.41 -9.62 20.63
CA ARG A 63 36.99 -9.82 20.95
C ARG A 63 36.08 -9.60 19.73
N VAL A 64 36.44 -8.69 18.82
CA VAL A 64 35.72 -8.52 17.54
C VAL A 64 35.87 -9.77 16.66
N ALA A 65 37.06 -10.36 16.62
CA ALA A 65 37.30 -11.60 15.88
C ALA A 65 36.50 -12.77 16.46
N ASP A 66 36.42 -12.89 17.78
CA ASP A 66 35.63 -13.91 18.47
C ASP A 66 34.12 -13.81 18.15
N GLY A 67 33.63 -12.59 17.91
CA GLY A 67 32.23 -12.31 17.56
C GLY A 67 31.89 -12.48 16.07
N ALA A 68 32.79 -12.94 15.20
CA ALA A 68 32.62 -12.90 13.74
C ALA A 68 31.34 -13.58 13.22
N VAL A 69 30.85 -14.61 13.92
CA VAL A 69 29.60 -15.29 13.57
C VAL A 69 28.39 -14.34 13.58
N ALA A 70 28.36 -13.40 14.52
CA ALA A 70 27.33 -12.35 14.57
C ALA A 70 27.41 -11.43 13.35
N ALA A 71 28.61 -11.03 12.95
CA ALA A 71 28.84 -10.19 11.77
C ALA A 71 28.32 -10.84 10.50
N VAL A 72 28.63 -12.13 10.29
CA VAL A 72 28.15 -12.92 9.13
C VAL A 72 26.63 -13.00 9.10
N THR A 73 26.01 -13.34 10.24
CA THR A 73 24.55 -13.39 10.37
C THR A 73 23.90 -12.05 10.02
N MET A 74 24.54 -10.96 10.46
CA MET A 74 24.03 -9.60 10.27
C MET A 74 24.27 -9.01 8.89
N VAL A 75 25.01 -9.67 7.99
CA VAL A 75 25.07 -9.26 6.56
C VAL A 75 23.67 -9.29 5.95
N PHE A 76 22.94 -10.39 6.17
CA PHE A 76 21.55 -10.51 5.73
C PHE A 76 20.60 -9.76 6.66
N GLY A 77 20.78 -9.89 7.97
CA GLY A 77 19.92 -9.25 8.96
C GLY A 77 19.86 -7.73 8.83
N SER A 78 20.96 -7.08 8.48
CA SER A 78 21.02 -5.62 8.31
C SER A 78 20.20 -5.12 7.12
N LEU A 79 20.27 -5.80 5.96
CA LEU A 79 19.48 -5.45 4.78
C LEU A 79 17.98 -5.56 5.06
N VAL A 80 17.56 -6.61 5.77
CA VAL A 80 16.17 -6.82 6.19
C VAL A 80 15.74 -5.75 7.18
N ALA A 81 16.62 -5.37 8.12
CA ALA A 81 16.32 -4.39 9.15
C ALA A 81 15.90 -3.02 8.60
N GLY A 82 16.56 -2.56 7.53
CA GLY A 82 16.24 -1.27 6.92
C GLY A 82 15.09 -1.33 5.91
N SER A 83 14.79 -2.51 5.37
CA SER A 83 13.82 -2.68 4.29
C SER A 83 12.46 -3.20 4.74
N THR A 84 12.32 -3.65 5.99
CA THR A 84 11.09 -4.30 6.46
C THR A 84 10.72 -3.86 7.89
N PRO A 85 9.44 -3.97 8.28
CA PRO A 85 8.98 -3.66 9.63
C PRO A 85 9.26 -4.79 10.64
N GLN A 86 9.95 -5.85 10.24
CA GLN A 86 10.32 -6.98 11.13
C GLN A 86 11.70 -6.77 11.78
N GLY A 87 12.47 -5.82 11.25
CA GLY A 87 13.79 -5.48 11.75
C GLY A 87 14.86 -6.55 11.53
N GLY A 88 16.06 -6.28 12.05
CA GLY A 88 17.17 -7.23 12.00
C GLY A 88 16.97 -8.42 12.94
N GLY A 89 16.10 -8.26 13.95
CA GLY A 89 15.70 -9.31 14.87
C GLY A 89 15.07 -10.52 14.17
N ALA A 90 14.40 -10.33 13.04
CA ALA A 90 13.80 -11.43 12.26
C ALA A 90 14.83 -12.44 11.72
N VAL A 91 16.08 -12.01 11.51
CA VAL A 91 17.18 -12.89 11.07
C VAL A 91 18.12 -13.23 12.23
N ALA A 92 18.38 -12.28 13.12
CA ALA A 92 19.27 -12.48 14.26
C ALA A 92 18.67 -13.41 15.32
N PHE A 93 17.42 -13.20 15.72
CA PHE A 93 16.80 -13.96 16.80
C PHE A 93 16.78 -15.47 16.53
N PRO A 94 16.40 -15.97 15.34
CA PRO A 94 16.38 -17.41 15.06
C PRO A 94 17.77 -18.02 15.04
N VAL A 95 18.74 -17.34 14.41
CA VAL A 95 20.12 -17.82 14.36
C VAL A 95 20.71 -17.86 15.76
N PHE A 96 20.55 -16.80 16.55
CA PHE A 96 21.15 -16.73 17.88
C PHE A 96 20.50 -17.72 18.85
N THR A 97 19.17 -17.88 18.80
CA THR A 97 18.45 -18.71 19.79
C THR A 97 18.31 -20.19 19.40
N LYS A 98 18.44 -20.53 18.12
CA LYS A 98 18.27 -21.91 17.60
C LYS A 98 19.57 -22.52 17.06
N VAL A 99 20.52 -21.70 16.57
CA VAL A 99 21.81 -22.18 16.04
C VAL A 99 22.94 -21.97 17.04
N LEU A 100 23.00 -20.79 17.68
CA LEU A 100 24.04 -20.46 18.67
C LEU A 100 23.61 -20.73 20.11
N GLU A 101 22.38 -21.23 20.32
CA GLU A 101 21.80 -21.57 21.62
C GLU A 101 21.90 -20.44 22.67
N VAL A 102 21.96 -19.19 22.21
CA VAL A 102 21.96 -18.01 23.08
C VAL A 102 20.59 -17.90 23.77
N PRO A 103 20.54 -17.70 25.11
CA PRO A 103 19.28 -17.51 25.82
C PRO A 103 18.45 -16.37 25.23
N ALA A 104 17.11 -16.48 25.17
CA ALA A 104 16.28 -15.46 24.52
C ALA A 104 16.41 -14.08 25.18
N ALA A 105 16.72 -14.02 26.48
CA ALA A 105 16.99 -12.77 27.18
C ALA A 105 18.27 -12.06 26.67
N GLY A 106 19.32 -12.82 26.38
CA GLY A 106 20.54 -12.32 25.74
C GLY A 106 20.30 -11.90 24.29
N ALA A 107 19.57 -12.74 23.52
CA ALA A 107 19.18 -12.43 22.15
C ALA A 107 18.31 -11.16 22.06
N ARG A 108 17.42 -10.92 23.03
CA ARG A 108 16.65 -9.67 23.16
C ARG A 108 17.57 -8.47 23.32
N THR A 109 18.51 -8.51 24.28
CA THR A 109 19.41 -7.38 24.54
C THR A 109 20.30 -7.13 23.32
N PHE A 110 20.82 -8.17 22.69
CA PHE A 110 21.53 -8.06 21.42
C PHE A 110 20.67 -7.38 20.36
N SER A 111 19.44 -7.86 20.16
CA SER A 111 18.49 -7.34 19.17
C SER A 111 18.20 -5.84 19.36
N LEU A 112 17.91 -5.39 20.58
CA LEU A 112 17.70 -3.96 20.86
C LEU A 112 18.97 -3.15 20.62
N SER A 113 20.11 -3.68 21.04
CA SER A 113 21.40 -2.97 20.94
C SER A 113 21.87 -2.83 19.50
N ILE A 114 21.72 -3.88 18.69
CA ILE A 114 22.13 -3.85 17.28
C ILE A 114 21.17 -3.04 16.42
N GLN A 115 19.86 -3.04 16.75
CA GLN A 115 18.88 -2.20 16.05
C GLN A 115 19.11 -0.71 16.30
N THR A 116 19.60 -0.32 17.48
CA THR A 116 19.98 1.07 17.75
C THR A 116 21.02 1.57 16.73
N VAL A 117 21.96 0.72 16.33
CA VAL A 117 22.96 1.04 15.29
C VAL A 117 22.32 0.98 13.90
N GLY A 118 21.69 -0.14 13.54
CA GLY A 118 21.14 -0.38 12.21
C GLY A 118 19.95 0.49 11.86
N MET A 119 18.87 0.36 12.62
CA MET A 119 17.68 1.20 12.40
C MET A 119 17.96 2.65 12.74
N GLY A 120 18.88 2.97 13.66
CA GLY A 120 19.30 4.34 13.92
C GLY A 120 19.93 4.99 12.69
N THR A 121 20.90 4.33 12.07
CA THR A 121 21.51 4.82 10.81
C THR A 121 20.49 4.91 9.67
N ALA A 122 19.61 3.91 9.53
CA ALA A 122 18.53 3.94 8.55
C ALA A 122 17.52 5.08 8.81
N ALA A 123 17.13 5.32 10.06
CA ALA A 123 16.21 6.38 10.48
C ALA A 123 16.80 7.77 10.19
N ILE A 124 18.08 7.98 10.48
CA ILE A 124 18.80 9.22 10.12
C ILE A 124 18.74 9.43 8.60
N LEU A 125 19.03 8.39 7.81
CA LEU A 125 18.94 8.49 6.35
C LEU A 125 17.51 8.79 5.89
N ILE A 126 16.50 8.11 6.44
CA ILE A 126 15.08 8.32 6.17
C ILE A 126 14.69 9.80 6.39
N ILE A 127 15.12 10.39 7.50
CA ILE A 127 14.83 11.79 7.87
C ILE A 127 15.59 12.76 6.95
N LEU A 128 16.90 12.56 6.76
CA LEU A 128 17.72 13.41 5.89
C LEU A 128 17.23 13.41 4.43
N ARG A 129 16.60 12.31 4.02
CA ARG A 129 16.03 12.11 2.68
C ARG A 129 14.62 12.62 2.51
N ARG A 130 13.94 12.97 3.62
CA ARG A 130 12.52 13.32 3.62
C ARG A 130 11.66 12.23 2.96
N LEU A 131 11.97 10.95 3.25
CA LEU A 131 11.06 9.88 2.89
C LEU A 131 9.70 10.11 3.58
N PRO A 132 8.58 9.69 2.97
CA PRO A 132 7.26 9.93 3.55
C PRO A 132 7.12 9.14 4.86
N ILE A 133 6.70 9.84 5.92
CA ILE A 133 6.58 9.30 7.28
C ILE A 133 5.28 9.84 7.88
N ALA A 134 4.53 8.98 8.58
CA ALA A 134 3.33 9.37 9.31
C ALA A 134 3.71 10.02 10.66
N TRP A 135 4.08 11.31 10.62
CA TRP A 135 4.55 12.06 11.78
C TRP A 135 3.56 12.13 12.95
N ARG A 136 2.26 12.10 12.65
CA ARG A 136 1.22 12.08 13.70
C ARG A 136 1.26 10.77 14.49
N ALA A 137 1.43 9.65 13.79
CA ALA A 137 1.56 8.34 14.43
C ALA A 137 2.81 8.28 15.31
N LEU A 138 3.95 8.78 14.84
CA LEU A 138 5.19 8.84 15.63
C LEU A 138 5.05 9.67 16.90
N ARG A 139 4.46 10.88 16.80
CA ARG A 139 4.29 11.78 17.96
C ARG A 139 3.49 11.15 19.10
N VAL A 140 2.54 10.27 18.79
CA VAL A 140 1.76 9.56 19.79
C VAL A 140 2.45 8.28 20.23
N MET A 141 2.87 7.44 19.29
CA MET A 141 3.29 6.07 19.60
C MET A 141 4.69 6.00 20.20
N VAL A 142 5.62 6.91 19.84
CA VAL A 142 6.99 6.93 20.41
C VAL A 142 6.98 7.07 21.94
N PRO A 143 6.39 8.13 22.53
CA PRO A 143 6.41 8.28 23.99
C PRO A 143 5.68 7.14 24.70
N VAL A 144 4.53 6.69 24.16
CA VAL A 144 3.74 5.59 24.74
C VAL A 144 4.52 4.27 24.70
N ALA A 145 5.16 3.95 23.58
CA ALA A 145 5.95 2.73 23.44
C ALA A 145 7.18 2.74 24.34
N CYS A 146 7.88 3.87 24.47
CA CYS A 146 9.03 3.98 25.38
C CYS A 146 8.61 3.84 26.85
N VAL A 147 7.52 4.48 27.26
CA VAL A 147 6.98 4.35 28.64
C VAL A 147 6.55 2.91 28.89
N SER A 148 5.80 2.31 27.97
CA SER A 148 5.36 0.92 28.11
C SER A 148 6.54 -0.05 28.15
N PHE A 149 7.55 0.16 27.30
CA PHE A 149 8.77 -0.64 27.30
C PHE A 149 9.46 -0.59 28.67
N LEU A 150 9.69 0.61 29.22
CA LEU A 150 10.33 0.78 30.52
C LEU A 150 9.48 0.19 31.66
N ALA A 151 8.16 0.39 31.62
CA ALA A 151 7.24 -0.18 32.60
C ALA A 151 7.27 -1.72 32.58
N THR A 152 7.27 -2.33 31.38
CA THR A 152 7.39 -3.78 31.23
C THR A 152 8.75 -4.28 31.72
N ILE A 153 9.87 -3.63 31.35
CA ILE A 153 11.21 -3.98 31.84
C ILE A 153 11.32 -3.84 33.37
N ALA A 154 10.66 -2.85 33.98
CA ALA A 154 10.62 -2.66 35.42
C ALA A 154 9.78 -3.73 36.15
N GLY A 155 8.75 -4.26 35.47
CA GLY A 155 7.89 -5.33 35.96
C GLY A 155 8.42 -6.75 35.73
N LEU A 156 9.45 -6.94 34.90
CA LEU A 156 10.16 -8.21 34.77
C LEU A 156 10.92 -8.55 36.06
N THR A 157 11.06 -9.85 36.35
CA THR A 157 11.70 -10.40 37.56
C THR A 157 13.10 -9.83 37.78
N ARG A 158 13.35 -9.27 38.99
CA ARG A 158 14.61 -8.60 39.35
C ARG A 158 15.78 -9.55 39.67
N SER A 159 15.50 -10.83 39.92
CA SER A 159 16.52 -11.80 40.36
C SER A 159 17.13 -12.55 39.18
N GLY A 160 18.30 -12.09 38.70
CA GLY A 160 19.15 -12.81 37.75
C GLY A 160 19.76 -11.93 36.63
N PRO A 161 20.91 -12.32 36.04
CA PRO A 161 21.47 -11.66 34.87
C PRO A 161 20.49 -11.68 33.69
N PHE A 162 20.52 -10.64 32.85
CA PHE A 162 19.60 -10.42 31.71
C PHE A 162 18.12 -10.23 32.01
N ARG A 163 17.66 -10.26 33.27
CA ARG A 163 16.22 -10.20 33.63
C ARG A 163 15.39 -11.15 32.78
N PRO A 164 15.52 -12.47 33.01
CA PRO A 164 14.78 -13.46 32.24
C PRO A 164 13.30 -13.09 32.23
N SER A 165 12.67 -13.28 31.07
CA SER A 165 11.23 -13.09 30.93
C SER A 165 10.51 -13.96 31.96
N VAL A 166 9.39 -13.48 32.49
CA VAL A 166 8.48 -14.31 33.30
C VAL A 166 8.00 -15.53 32.47
N LEU A 167 8.04 -15.41 31.14
CA LEU A 167 7.72 -16.47 30.21
C LEU A 167 8.95 -17.39 29.99
N PRO A 168 8.77 -18.73 30.02
CA PRO A 168 9.79 -19.67 29.59
C PRO A 168 10.38 -19.34 28.21
N ASP A 169 11.65 -19.73 28.01
CA ASP A 169 12.41 -19.44 26.78
C ASP A 169 11.67 -19.91 25.52
N ASP A 170 11.10 -21.11 25.57
CA ASP A 170 10.31 -21.70 24.47
C ASP A 170 9.08 -20.86 24.13
N ILE A 171 8.36 -20.34 25.13
CA ILE A 171 7.14 -19.53 24.91
C ILE A 171 7.52 -18.19 24.28
N THR A 172 8.68 -17.64 24.64
CA THR A 172 9.19 -16.39 24.05
C THR A 172 9.54 -16.59 22.56
N LYS A 173 10.19 -17.72 22.22
CA LYS A 173 10.50 -18.07 20.82
C LYS A 173 9.23 -18.32 19.99
N VAL A 174 8.26 -19.04 20.55
CA VAL A 174 6.96 -19.28 19.89
C VAL A 174 6.18 -17.97 19.73
N GLY A 175 6.17 -17.10 20.75
CA GLY A 175 5.50 -15.80 20.71
C GLY A 175 6.02 -14.90 19.58
N PHE A 176 7.35 -14.82 19.40
CA PHE A 176 7.96 -14.12 18.28
C PHE A 176 7.46 -14.65 16.93
N THR A 177 7.42 -15.97 16.79
CA THR A 177 6.96 -16.65 15.58
C THR A 177 5.48 -16.35 15.30
N VAL A 178 4.61 -16.38 16.31
CA VAL A 178 3.18 -16.09 16.15
C VAL A 178 2.96 -14.65 15.67
N VAL A 179 3.68 -13.67 16.21
CA VAL A 179 3.58 -12.27 15.78
C VAL A 179 3.94 -12.12 14.30
N LEU A 180 5.05 -12.74 13.86
CA LEU A 180 5.45 -12.69 12.45
C LEU A 180 4.52 -13.49 11.54
N ALA A 181 3.97 -14.61 12.00
CA ALA A 181 2.98 -15.39 11.24
C ALA A 181 1.69 -14.59 11.01
N VAL A 182 1.19 -13.91 12.04
CA VAL A 182 0.03 -13.03 11.97
C VAL A 182 0.30 -11.90 10.95
N LEU A 183 1.47 -11.27 11.04
CA LEU A 183 1.90 -10.26 10.07
C LEU A 183 1.89 -10.84 8.64
N ALA A 184 2.51 -12.00 8.41
CA ALA A 184 2.60 -12.64 7.09
C ALA A 184 1.21 -12.86 6.47
N VAL A 185 0.29 -13.45 7.22
CA VAL A 185 -1.06 -13.77 6.74
C VAL A 185 -1.85 -12.50 6.43
N LEU A 186 -1.75 -11.47 7.28
CA LEU A 186 -2.43 -10.19 7.05
C LEU A 186 -1.87 -9.50 5.80
N MET A 187 -0.55 -9.56 5.61
CA MET A 187 0.11 -9.00 4.43
C MET A 187 -0.27 -9.75 3.15
N VAL A 188 -0.37 -11.08 3.16
CA VAL A 188 -0.89 -11.85 2.00
C VAL A 188 -2.29 -11.37 1.60
N ARG A 189 -3.16 -11.06 2.57
CA ARG A 189 -4.52 -10.58 2.28
C ARG A 189 -4.57 -9.13 1.78
N LEU A 190 -3.60 -8.30 2.17
CA LEU A 190 -3.48 -6.93 1.69
C LEU A 190 -2.75 -6.82 0.35
N ARG A 191 -2.11 -7.88 -0.16
CA ARG A 191 -1.16 -7.81 -1.29
C ARG A 191 -1.70 -7.19 -2.58
N ASP A 192 -2.99 -7.36 -2.83
CA ASP A 192 -3.67 -6.87 -4.03
C ASP A 192 -4.63 -5.70 -3.70
N THR A 193 -4.61 -5.20 -2.46
CA THR A 193 -5.41 -4.05 -2.01
C THR A 193 -4.56 -2.78 -2.08
N ARG A 194 -5.03 -1.74 -2.78
CA ARG A 194 -4.41 -0.41 -2.70
C ARG A 194 -4.93 0.33 -1.47
N LEU A 195 -4.00 0.67 -0.58
CA LEU A 195 -4.28 1.45 0.61
C LEU A 195 -4.31 2.95 0.25
N PRO A 196 -5.36 3.70 0.63
CA PRO A 196 -5.65 5.02 0.08
C PRO A 196 -4.91 6.18 0.76
N HIS A 197 -4.33 5.98 1.95
CA HIS A 197 -3.83 7.08 2.78
C HIS A 197 -2.30 7.13 2.88
N ASP A 198 -1.80 8.35 3.08
CA ASP A 198 -0.38 8.65 3.31
C ASP A 198 -0.08 9.14 4.73
N ASP A 199 -1.11 9.46 5.51
CA ASP A 199 -0.97 9.85 6.92
C ASP A 199 -2.19 9.40 7.71
N VAL A 200 -2.10 9.50 9.04
CA VAL A 200 -3.17 9.15 9.96
C VAL A 200 -4.09 10.34 10.19
N GLU A 201 -5.39 10.17 9.96
CA GLU A 201 -6.39 11.19 10.30
C GLU A 201 -6.41 11.50 11.80
N GLY A 202 -6.47 12.77 12.14
CA GLY A 202 -6.52 13.25 13.51
C GLY A 202 -7.90 13.15 14.14
N SER A 203 -8.26 11.98 14.66
CA SER A 203 -9.47 11.77 15.48
C SER A 203 -9.11 11.26 16.87
N GLY A 204 -9.99 11.47 17.86
CA GLY A 204 -9.82 10.89 19.21
C GLY A 204 -9.71 9.37 19.19
N THR A 205 -10.48 8.70 18.33
CA THR A 205 -10.39 7.25 18.10
C THR A 205 -9.04 6.85 17.49
N SER A 206 -8.50 7.63 16.55
CA SER A 206 -7.17 7.39 15.98
C SER A 206 -6.09 7.45 17.06
N THR A 207 -6.14 8.45 17.93
CA THR A 207 -5.20 8.58 19.04
C THR A 207 -5.31 7.41 20.01
N ALA A 208 -6.53 7.00 20.39
CA ALA A 208 -6.73 5.85 21.28
C ALA A 208 -6.10 4.57 20.71
N VAL A 209 -6.29 4.32 19.41
CA VAL A 209 -5.71 3.15 18.74
C VAL A 209 -4.18 3.22 18.70
N LEU A 210 -3.61 4.39 18.40
CA LEU A 210 -2.15 4.58 18.43
C LEU A 210 -1.57 4.40 19.85
N VAL A 211 -2.31 4.83 20.89
CA VAL A 211 -1.92 4.60 22.29
C VAL A 211 -1.95 3.11 22.60
N THR A 212 -3.03 2.40 22.29
CA THR A 212 -3.12 0.95 22.52
C THR A 212 -2.04 0.18 21.76
N ALA A 213 -1.80 0.54 20.49
CA ALA A 213 -0.72 -0.01 19.69
C ALA A 213 0.66 0.28 20.32
N GLY A 214 0.89 1.50 20.80
CA GLY A 214 2.12 1.89 21.49
C GLY A 214 2.39 1.06 22.74
N VAL A 215 1.35 0.86 23.57
CA VAL A 215 1.44 0.00 24.77
C VAL A 215 1.80 -1.43 24.36
N ALA A 216 1.05 -2.02 23.43
CA ALA A 216 1.31 -3.38 22.97
C ALA A 216 2.71 -3.54 22.35
N GLY A 217 3.13 -2.59 21.51
CA GLY A 217 4.43 -2.61 20.84
C GLY A 217 5.61 -2.42 21.79
N GLY A 218 5.49 -1.52 22.77
CA GLY A 218 6.50 -1.31 23.81
C GLY A 218 6.66 -2.55 24.70
N ALA A 219 5.56 -3.13 25.16
CA ALA A 219 5.56 -4.36 25.95
C ALA A 219 6.16 -5.55 25.16
N ALA A 220 5.77 -5.73 23.90
CA ALA A 220 6.33 -6.75 23.02
C ALA A 220 7.84 -6.58 22.85
N SER A 221 8.31 -5.34 22.63
CA SER A 221 9.74 -5.04 22.48
C SER A 221 10.54 -5.32 23.76
N ALA A 222 9.95 -5.12 24.93
CA ALA A 222 10.58 -5.43 26.22
C ALA A 222 10.73 -6.94 26.48
N VAL A 223 9.83 -7.77 25.93
CA VAL A 223 9.87 -9.23 26.09
C VAL A 223 10.71 -9.88 25.00
N LEU A 224 10.51 -9.48 23.74
CA LEU A 224 11.06 -10.15 22.55
C LEU A 224 12.30 -9.47 21.98
N GLY A 225 12.51 -8.17 22.27
CA GLY A 225 13.60 -7.36 21.68
C GLY A 225 13.28 -6.75 20.31
N SER A 226 12.06 -6.96 19.81
CA SER A 226 11.44 -6.31 18.65
C SER A 226 9.91 -6.47 18.76
N GLY A 227 9.13 -5.62 18.09
CA GLY A 227 7.68 -5.68 18.13
C GLY A 227 6.99 -4.33 17.98
N ALA A 228 7.62 -3.23 18.42
CA ALA A 228 7.06 -1.89 18.25
C ALA A 228 6.94 -1.51 16.77
N ASP A 229 7.94 -1.86 15.97
CA ASP A 229 7.95 -1.77 14.51
C ASP A 229 6.80 -2.57 13.88
N VAL A 230 6.66 -3.85 14.22
CA VAL A 230 5.62 -4.73 13.68
C VAL A 230 4.23 -4.19 14.03
N VAL A 231 4.01 -3.83 15.30
CA VAL A 231 2.72 -3.31 15.78
C VAL A 231 2.39 -1.96 15.13
N MET A 232 3.36 -1.07 14.98
CA MET A 232 3.18 0.21 14.26
C MET A 232 2.80 -0.04 12.81
N PHE A 233 3.53 -0.92 12.14
CA PHE A 233 3.28 -1.24 10.74
C PHE A 233 1.89 -1.86 10.55
N VAL A 234 1.48 -2.79 11.41
CA VAL A 234 0.14 -3.38 11.42
C VAL A 234 -0.93 -2.32 11.67
N ALA A 235 -0.73 -1.43 12.63
CA ALA A 235 -1.69 -0.35 12.91
C ALA A 235 -1.83 0.61 11.71
N LEU A 236 -0.72 1.06 11.14
CA LEU A 236 -0.72 1.96 9.98
C LEU A 236 -1.37 1.32 8.76
N THR A 237 -0.94 0.11 8.40
CA THR A 237 -1.43 -0.56 7.18
C THR A 237 -2.86 -1.04 7.34
N LEU A 238 -3.22 -1.68 8.45
CA LEU A 238 -4.55 -2.28 8.59
C LEU A 238 -5.60 -1.34 9.16
N TRP A 239 -5.25 -0.52 10.15
CA TRP A 239 -6.26 0.29 10.82
C TRP A 239 -6.45 1.65 10.16
N PHE A 240 -5.35 2.23 9.68
CA PHE A 240 -5.36 3.55 9.03
C PHE A 240 -5.32 3.47 7.50
N GLY A 241 -5.06 2.29 6.93
CA GLY A 241 -4.98 2.13 5.48
C GLY A 241 -3.85 2.97 4.88
N VAL A 242 -2.73 3.07 5.59
CA VAL A 242 -1.52 3.79 5.17
C VAL A 242 -0.67 2.87 4.30
N ARG A 243 -0.18 3.39 3.17
CA ARG A 243 0.62 2.61 2.22
C ARG A 243 1.91 2.05 2.84
N PRO A 244 2.37 0.83 2.48
CA PRO A 244 3.62 0.25 2.99
C PRO A 244 4.85 1.13 2.79
N SER A 245 4.95 1.86 1.67
CA SER A 245 6.03 2.82 1.41
C SER A 245 6.16 3.94 2.45
N VAL A 246 5.09 4.24 3.20
CA VAL A 246 5.09 5.20 4.32
C VAL A 246 5.19 4.47 5.66
N ALA A 247 4.50 3.33 5.79
CA ALA A 247 4.45 2.56 7.03
C ALA A 247 5.82 1.98 7.43
N VAL A 248 6.61 1.47 6.48
CA VAL A 248 7.94 0.90 6.75
C VAL A 248 8.93 1.95 7.26
N PRO A 249 9.13 3.11 6.61
CA PRO A 249 9.98 4.17 7.17
C PRO A 249 9.50 4.63 8.55
N THR A 250 8.17 4.73 8.75
CA THR A 250 7.59 5.14 10.04
C THR A 250 7.88 4.13 11.15
N SER A 251 7.76 2.83 10.89
CA SER A 251 8.06 1.79 11.88
C SER A 251 9.55 1.71 12.21
N VAL A 252 10.43 1.91 11.22
CA VAL A 252 11.89 1.95 11.43
C VAL A 252 12.29 3.09 12.37
N VAL A 253 11.73 4.29 12.19
CA VAL A 253 12.00 5.45 13.07
C VAL A 253 11.50 5.22 14.50
N LEU A 254 10.30 4.63 14.65
CA LEU A 254 9.79 4.25 15.97
C LEU A 254 10.74 3.28 16.67
N MET A 255 11.11 2.20 15.98
CA MET A 255 11.91 1.14 16.58
C MET A 255 13.35 1.56 16.83
N ALA A 256 13.94 2.43 16.01
CA ALA A 256 15.21 3.09 16.31
C ALA A 256 15.17 3.80 17.67
N THR A 257 14.05 4.48 17.98
CA THR A 257 13.89 5.18 19.27
C THR A 257 13.69 4.22 20.43
N VAL A 258 12.80 3.23 20.31
CA VAL A 258 12.53 2.24 21.36
C VAL A 258 13.77 1.39 21.66
N SER A 259 14.49 0.98 20.62
CA SER A 259 15.72 0.20 20.75
C SER A 259 16.85 1.01 21.41
N ALA A 260 16.97 2.31 21.13
CA ALA A 260 17.93 3.18 21.83
C ALA A 260 17.64 3.26 23.34
N VAL A 261 16.37 3.34 23.74
CA VAL A 261 15.98 3.25 25.16
C VAL A 261 16.38 1.88 25.75
N GLY A 262 16.18 0.81 24.97
CA GLY A 262 16.62 -0.54 25.33
C GLY A 262 18.13 -0.66 25.52
N LEU A 263 18.94 -0.10 24.61
CA LEU A 263 20.40 -0.06 24.70
C LEU A 263 20.86 0.66 25.97
N VAL A 264 20.32 1.85 26.24
CA VAL A 264 20.65 2.62 27.44
C VAL A 264 20.26 1.85 28.70
N ARG A 265 19.05 1.25 28.72
CA ARG A 265 18.51 0.62 29.93
C ARG A 265 19.11 -0.76 30.22
N LEU A 266 19.25 -1.63 29.21
CA LEU A 266 19.71 -3.01 29.37
C LEU A 266 21.19 -3.14 29.05
N GLY A 267 21.64 -2.55 27.95
CA GLY A 267 23.04 -2.65 27.52
C GLY A 267 23.99 -1.89 28.44
N LEU A 268 23.69 -0.62 28.73
CA LEU A 268 24.56 0.25 29.51
C LEU A 268 24.23 0.22 31.00
N ALA A 269 22.99 0.52 31.40
CA ALA A 269 22.64 0.66 32.82
C ALA A 269 22.61 -0.67 33.60
N ASP A 270 22.16 -1.77 32.97
CA ASP A 270 22.29 -3.12 33.55
C ASP A 270 23.65 -3.77 33.21
N GLY A 271 24.54 -3.08 32.47
CA GLY A 271 25.90 -3.52 32.17
C GLY A 271 26.05 -4.71 31.21
N GLN A 272 24.98 -5.14 30.54
CA GLN A 272 24.95 -6.35 29.71
C GLN A 272 25.82 -6.27 28.45
N LEU A 273 26.24 -5.06 28.03
CA LEU A 273 27.19 -4.84 26.94
C LEU A 273 28.57 -4.39 27.41
N LEU A 274 28.74 -4.16 28.72
CA LEU A 274 30.01 -3.67 29.27
C LEU A 274 30.93 -4.84 29.65
N ALA A 275 30.36 -5.96 30.08
CA ALA A 275 31.09 -7.16 30.43
C ALA A 275 30.34 -8.42 29.96
N PRO A 276 31.07 -9.51 29.66
CA PRO A 276 30.46 -10.82 29.46
C PRO A 276 29.56 -11.15 30.65
N THR A 277 28.32 -11.49 30.37
CA THR A 277 27.33 -11.83 31.39
C THR A 277 26.85 -13.25 31.12
N GLY A 278 27.04 -14.16 32.08
CA GLY A 278 26.79 -15.59 31.87
C GLY A 278 27.75 -16.23 30.87
N ASP A 279 27.27 -17.22 30.12
CA ASP A 279 28.08 -18.01 29.16
C ASP A 279 28.21 -17.36 27.77
N VAL A 280 27.62 -16.18 27.55
CA VAL A 280 27.58 -15.52 26.24
C VAL A 280 28.32 -14.18 26.30
N ASP A 281 29.38 -14.04 25.50
CA ASP A 281 30.06 -12.75 25.30
C ASP A 281 29.23 -11.86 24.34
N LEU A 282 28.15 -11.29 24.87
CA LEU A 282 27.30 -10.34 24.16
C LEU A 282 28.08 -9.11 23.63
N PRO A 283 29.03 -8.53 24.39
CA PRO A 283 29.90 -7.48 23.87
C PRO A 283 30.63 -7.88 22.59
N ALA A 284 31.20 -9.09 22.51
CA ALA A 284 31.86 -9.60 21.31
C ALA A 284 30.93 -9.65 20.09
N LEU A 285 29.75 -10.25 20.28
CA LEU A 285 28.75 -10.38 19.22
C LEU A 285 28.30 -9.00 18.72
N TRP A 286 28.06 -8.05 19.62
CA TRP A 286 27.60 -6.71 19.27
C TRP A 286 28.68 -5.89 18.57
N LEU A 287 29.92 -5.90 19.08
CA LEU A 287 31.04 -5.18 18.46
C LEU A 287 31.34 -5.70 17.06
N ALA A 288 31.27 -7.02 16.83
CA ALA A 288 31.48 -7.60 15.52
C ALA A 288 30.35 -7.28 14.53
N ALA A 289 29.10 -7.27 15.00
CA ALA A 289 27.95 -6.98 14.14
C ALA A 289 27.78 -5.48 13.81
N ALA A 290 28.12 -4.57 14.72
CA ALA A 290 27.83 -3.14 14.58
C ALA A 290 28.29 -2.52 13.23
N PRO A 291 29.50 -2.78 12.72
CA PRO A 291 29.95 -2.26 11.42
C PRO A 291 29.08 -2.71 10.25
N VAL A 292 28.72 -4.00 10.23
CA VAL A 292 27.93 -4.60 9.15
C VAL A 292 26.56 -3.95 9.10
N VAL A 293 25.94 -3.75 10.27
CA VAL A 293 24.57 -3.23 10.34
C VAL A 293 24.51 -1.72 10.09
N ALA A 294 25.53 -0.98 10.51
CA ALA A 294 25.65 0.45 10.22
C ALA A 294 25.63 0.76 8.71
N VAL A 295 26.11 -0.17 7.88
CA VAL A 295 26.09 -0.05 6.41
C VAL A 295 24.84 -0.71 5.81
N GLY A 296 24.56 -1.95 6.19
CA GLY A 296 23.52 -2.74 5.52
C GLY A 296 22.10 -2.23 5.76
N ALA A 297 21.78 -1.66 6.93
CA ALA A 297 20.44 -1.15 7.20
C ALA A 297 20.09 0.11 6.37
N PRO A 298 20.96 1.14 6.26
CA PRO A 298 20.75 2.24 5.32
C PRO A 298 20.60 1.79 3.86
N VAL A 299 21.39 0.80 3.42
CA VAL A 299 21.26 0.19 2.08
C VAL A 299 19.91 -0.52 1.91
N GLY A 300 19.45 -1.24 2.94
CA GLY A 300 18.12 -1.85 2.95
C GLY A 300 17.00 -0.82 2.81
N SER A 301 17.06 0.27 3.57
CA SER A 301 16.08 1.36 3.49
C SER A 301 16.09 2.07 2.12
N TRP A 302 17.28 2.26 1.55
CA TRP A 302 17.43 2.75 0.19
C TRP A 302 16.77 1.82 -0.84
N LEU A 303 17.01 0.52 -0.74
CA LEU A 303 16.41 -0.46 -1.65
C LEU A 303 14.89 -0.48 -1.52
N ALA A 304 14.37 -0.45 -0.29
CA ALA A 304 12.94 -0.38 -0.01
C ALA A 304 12.27 0.84 -0.65
N SER A 305 12.96 2.00 -0.70
CA SER A 305 12.44 3.21 -1.33
C SER A 305 12.30 3.13 -2.87
N LYS A 306 12.93 2.14 -3.50
CA LYS A 306 12.95 1.97 -4.96
C LYS A 306 12.02 0.87 -5.47
N VAL A 307 11.57 -0.02 -4.58
CA VAL A 307 10.69 -1.13 -4.93
C VAL A 307 9.22 -0.71 -4.80
N THR A 308 8.33 -1.44 -5.47
CA THR A 308 6.89 -1.21 -5.34
C THR A 308 6.38 -1.78 -4.02
N ASP A 309 5.26 -1.25 -3.52
CA ASP A 309 4.59 -1.74 -2.30
C ASP A 309 4.35 -3.26 -2.35
N LYS A 310 4.00 -3.79 -3.53
CA LYS A 310 3.78 -5.23 -3.76
C LYS A 310 5.04 -6.05 -3.55
N VAL A 311 6.19 -5.58 -4.06
CA VAL A 311 7.48 -6.25 -3.89
C VAL A 311 7.93 -6.17 -2.44
N LEU A 312 7.83 -4.99 -1.81
CA LEU A 312 8.16 -4.78 -0.40
C LEU A 312 7.39 -5.77 0.48
N LEU A 313 6.08 -5.90 0.24
CA LEU A 313 5.23 -6.83 0.96
C LEU A 313 5.60 -8.29 0.72
N GLY A 314 5.94 -8.65 -0.52
CA GLY A 314 6.42 -9.98 -0.87
C GLY A 314 7.68 -10.38 -0.09
N VAL A 315 8.61 -9.43 0.07
CA VAL A 315 9.82 -9.63 0.89
C VAL A 315 9.47 -9.86 2.36
N VAL A 316 8.58 -9.05 2.94
CA VAL A 316 8.10 -9.23 4.33
C VAL A 316 7.47 -10.59 4.54
N ILE A 317 6.61 -11.03 3.59
CA ILE A 317 5.97 -12.35 3.64
C ILE A 317 7.00 -13.47 3.58
N ALA A 318 8.02 -13.35 2.71
CA ALA A 318 9.05 -14.36 2.56
C ALA A 318 9.86 -14.54 3.85
N PHE A 319 10.31 -13.45 4.50
CA PHE A 319 11.05 -13.53 5.76
C PHE A 319 10.20 -14.03 6.92
N ALA A 320 8.95 -13.56 7.02
CA ALA A 320 8.03 -14.07 8.02
C ALA A 320 7.78 -15.59 7.84
N GLY A 321 7.58 -16.05 6.60
CA GLY A 321 7.38 -17.45 6.28
C GLY A 321 8.62 -18.31 6.57
N ALA A 322 9.81 -17.80 6.25
CA ALA A 322 11.07 -18.46 6.58
C ALA A 322 11.23 -18.63 8.09
N GLU A 323 10.84 -17.64 8.89
CA GLU A 323 10.90 -17.77 10.35
C GLU A 323 9.89 -18.76 10.93
N VAL A 324 8.65 -18.75 10.42
CA VAL A 324 7.65 -19.76 10.80
C VAL A 324 8.14 -21.17 10.49
N LEU A 325 8.73 -21.37 9.31
CA LEU A 325 9.31 -22.64 8.91
C LEU A 325 10.49 -23.03 9.83
N SER A 326 11.38 -22.09 10.14
CA SER A 326 12.52 -22.36 11.02
C SER A 326 12.05 -22.78 12.42
N THR A 327 11.01 -22.15 12.98
CA THR A 327 10.42 -22.54 14.26
C THR A 327 9.82 -23.93 14.22
N ALA A 328 9.09 -24.28 13.16
CA ALA A 328 8.50 -25.61 13.02
C ALA A 328 9.56 -26.72 12.94
N LEU A 329 10.74 -26.43 12.37
CA LEU A 329 11.82 -27.40 12.18
C LEU A 329 12.75 -27.54 13.40
N PHE A 330 13.16 -26.43 14.00
CA PHE A 330 14.23 -26.40 15.00
C PHE A 330 13.74 -26.44 16.46
N LEU A 331 12.51 -26.02 16.75
CA LEU A 331 11.97 -26.08 18.12
C LEU A 331 11.35 -27.45 18.39
N GLU A 332 12.08 -28.30 19.13
CA GLU A 332 11.60 -29.62 19.53
C GLU A 332 10.27 -29.55 20.28
N ARG A 333 10.12 -28.59 21.20
CA ARG A 333 8.88 -28.43 21.97
C ARG A 333 7.66 -28.13 21.10
N VAL A 334 7.82 -27.44 19.97
CA VAL A 334 6.70 -27.22 19.01
C VAL A 334 6.33 -28.54 18.32
N ARG A 335 7.28 -29.45 18.12
CA ARG A 335 7.05 -30.76 17.49
C ARG A 335 6.48 -31.79 18.46
N THR A 336 6.82 -31.70 19.75
CA THR A 336 6.42 -32.69 20.76
C THR A 336 5.21 -32.27 21.59
N ASP A 337 5.05 -30.97 21.88
CA ASP A 337 3.94 -30.44 22.67
C ASP A 337 2.81 -29.96 21.76
N LEU A 338 1.85 -30.86 21.51
CA LEU A 338 0.68 -30.56 20.69
C LEU A 338 -0.18 -29.44 21.29
N GLN A 339 -0.21 -29.29 22.64
CA GLN A 339 -1.00 -28.25 23.29
C GLN A 339 -0.41 -26.88 23.01
N LEU A 340 0.92 -26.72 23.15
CA LEU A 340 1.60 -25.47 22.84
C LEU A 340 1.37 -25.05 21.38
N THR A 341 1.51 -25.99 20.45
CA THR A 341 1.30 -25.73 19.02
C THR A 341 -0.15 -25.39 18.70
N ALA A 342 -1.11 -26.09 19.30
CA ALA A 342 -2.53 -25.79 19.13
C ALA A 342 -2.88 -24.38 19.67
N ILE A 343 -2.37 -24.01 20.85
CA ILE A 343 -2.57 -22.69 21.44
C ILE A 343 -1.96 -21.60 20.53
N ALA A 344 -0.73 -21.79 20.05
CA ALA A 344 -0.06 -20.84 19.17
C ALA A 344 -0.85 -20.61 17.87
N LEU A 345 -1.37 -21.68 17.26
CA LEU A 345 -2.20 -21.61 16.05
C LEU A 345 -3.55 -20.93 16.32
N LEU A 346 -4.21 -21.24 17.43
CA LEU A 346 -5.48 -20.63 17.83
C LEU A 346 -5.33 -19.13 18.10
N VAL A 347 -4.29 -18.74 18.84
CA VAL A 347 -3.97 -17.34 19.12
C VAL A 347 -3.68 -16.60 17.83
N GLY A 348 -2.85 -17.17 16.95
CA GLY A 348 -2.52 -16.57 15.64
C GLY A 348 -3.75 -16.43 14.75
N ALA A 349 -4.56 -17.48 14.59
CA ALA A 349 -5.77 -17.46 13.78
C ALA A 349 -6.83 -16.49 14.34
N GLY A 350 -6.98 -16.43 15.66
CA GLY A 350 -7.85 -15.48 16.36
C GLY A 350 -7.43 -14.04 16.10
N ALA A 351 -6.14 -13.72 16.29
CA ALA A 351 -5.60 -12.39 16.01
C ALA A 351 -5.81 -11.98 14.55
N VAL A 352 -5.53 -12.89 13.61
CA VAL A 352 -5.78 -12.69 12.18
C VAL A 352 -7.25 -12.41 11.90
N ARG A 353 -8.17 -13.19 12.50
CA ARG A 353 -9.62 -13.02 12.29
C ARG A 353 -10.09 -11.66 12.81
N VAL A 354 -9.72 -11.30 14.03
CA VAL A 354 -10.12 -10.04 14.69
C VAL A 354 -9.59 -8.83 13.89
N LEU A 355 -8.29 -8.80 13.61
CA LEU A 355 -7.66 -7.69 12.87
C LEU A 355 -8.23 -7.56 11.46
N TRP A 356 -8.47 -8.68 10.78
CA TRP A 356 -9.05 -8.68 9.44
C TRP A 356 -10.52 -8.26 9.42
N SER A 357 -11.33 -8.69 10.40
CA SER A 357 -12.71 -8.23 10.53
C SER A 357 -12.77 -6.73 10.80
N ALA A 358 -11.92 -6.22 11.69
CA ALA A 358 -11.83 -4.80 11.99
C ALA A 358 -11.43 -3.99 10.75
N HIS A 359 -10.45 -4.48 9.97
CA HIS A 359 -10.04 -3.89 8.71
C HIS A 359 -11.22 -3.76 7.73
N ARG A 360 -11.96 -4.86 7.51
CA ARG A 360 -13.10 -4.86 6.59
C ARG A 360 -14.23 -3.93 7.01
N LEU A 361 -14.51 -3.87 8.32
CA LEU A 361 -15.52 -2.97 8.87
C LEU A 361 -15.12 -1.49 8.72
N ARG A 362 -13.83 -1.19 8.81
CA ARG A 362 -13.31 0.18 8.72
C ARG A 362 -13.13 0.66 7.28
N PHE A 363 -12.77 -0.24 6.36
CA PHE A 363 -12.59 0.05 4.95
C PHE A 363 -13.56 -0.74 4.07
N PRO A 364 -14.89 -0.64 4.27
CA PRO A 364 -15.84 -1.40 3.46
C PRO A 364 -15.74 -1.01 1.98
N HIS A 365 -15.41 0.25 1.69
CA HIS A 365 -15.24 0.80 0.35
C HIS A 365 -14.06 0.19 -0.45
N LEU A 366 -13.07 -0.40 0.22
CA LEU A 366 -11.97 -1.12 -0.44
C LEU A 366 -12.38 -2.52 -0.90
N TYR A 367 -13.50 -3.04 -0.37
CA TYR A 367 -13.99 -4.39 -0.64
C TYR A 367 -15.38 -4.42 -1.28
N VAL A 368 -16.10 -3.31 -1.25
CA VAL A 368 -17.44 -3.12 -1.79
C VAL A 368 -17.46 -1.72 -2.44
N PRO A 369 -17.73 -1.58 -3.75
CA PRO A 369 -17.84 -0.25 -4.36
C PRO A 369 -18.97 0.55 -3.68
N ARG A 370 -18.72 1.82 -3.33
CA ARG A 370 -19.74 2.71 -2.73
C ARG A 370 -20.98 2.76 -3.64
N PRO A 371 -22.21 2.72 -3.10
CA PRO A 371 -23.36 3.21 -3.83
C PRO A 371 -23.14 4.72 -4.05
N VAL A 372 -22.77 5.10 -5.27
CA VAL A 372 -22.88 6.49 -5.72
C VAL A 372 -24.38 6.77 -5.83
N PRO A 373 -24.87 7.93 -5.37
CA PRO A 373 -26.26 8.32 -5.60
C PRO A 373 -26.57 8.13 -7.10
N PRO A 374 -27.80 7.74 -7.47
CA PRO A 374 -28.16 7.56 -8.87
C PRO A 374 -27.74 8.81 -9.65
N VAL A 375 -26.75 8.64 -10.55
CA VAL A 375 -26.39 9.69 -11.49
C VAL A 375 -27.63 9.89 -12.33
N LEU A 376 -28.22 11.09 -12.32
CA LEU A 376 -29.28 11.43 -13.26
C LEU A 376 -28.66 11.44 -14.65
N TRP A 377 -28.74 10.29 -15.32
CA TRP A 377 -28.26 10.14 -16.68
C TRP A 377 -29.09 11.08 -17.55
N PRO A 378 -28.47 11.92 -18.39
CA PRO A 378 -29.23 12.61 -19.42
C PRO A 378 -29.97 11.54 -20.24
N ALA A 379 -31.28 11.72 -20.41
CA ALA A 379 -32.05 10.83 -21.27
C ALA A 379 -31.34 10.72 -22.62
N PRO A 380 -31.18 9.52 -23.20
CA PRO A 380 -30.62 9.40 -24.53
C PRO A 380 -31.43 10.32 -25.43
N ALA A 381 -30.77 11.32 -26.01
CA ALA A 381 -31.44 12.32 -26.81
C ALA A 381 -32.20 11.57 -27.90
N ALA A 382 -33.53 11.49 -27.76
CA ALA A 382 -34.39 11.14 -28.86
C ALA A 382 -34.01 12.13 -29.96
N SER A 383 -33.60 11.60 -31.11
CA SER A 383 -33.17 12.37 -32.28
C SER A 383 -34.15 13.51 -32.54
N ALA A 384 -33.84 14.68 -32.00
CA ALA A 384 -34.63 15.87 -32.17
C ALA A 384 -34.22 16.47 -33.50
N THR A 385 -34.95 16.10 -34.55
CA THR A 385 -35.15 16.96 -35.72
C THR A 385 -35.70 18.29 -35.23
N GLY A 386 -34.82 19.28 -35.09
CA GLY A 386 -35.17 20.63 -34.68
C GLY A 386 -34.02 21.57 -34.99
N ALA A 387 -34.26 22.50 -35.92
CA ALA A 387 -33.29 23.45 -36.47
C ALA A 387 -32.48 24.18 -35.38
N ARG A 388 -31.15 24.21 -35.55
CA ARG A 388 -30.26 25.13 -34.83
C ARG A 388 -30.27 26.49 -35.55
N PRO A 389 -30.42 27.63 -34.85
CA PRO A 389 -30.06 28.91 -35.42
C PRO A 389 -28.53 29.03 -35.48
N ALA A 390 -28.05 29.68 -36.54
CA ALA A 390 -26.65 29.94 -36.78
C ALA A 390 -26.09 30.88 -35.70
N HIS A 391 -25.12 30.39 -34.93
CA HIS A 391 -24.18 31.25 -34.22
C HIS A 391 -22.80 31.07 -34.86
N THR A 392 -22.41 32.11 -35.58
CA THR A 392 -21.06 32.39 -36.06
C THR A 392 -20.12 32.50 -34.87
N HIS A 393 -19.22 31.54 -34.71
CA HIS A 393 -17.92 31.76 -34.08
C HIS A 393 -16.83 31.24 -35.00
N GLU A 394 -15.81 32.08 -35.12
CA GLU A 394 -14.74 32.06 -36.10
C GLU A 394 -13.91 30.79 -36.08
N ARG A 395 -13.42 30.46 -37.27
CA ARG A 395 -12.42 29.43 -37.54
C ARG A 395 -11.12 29.73 -36.79
N GLU A 396 -10.77 28.88 -35.85
CA GLU A 396 -9.37 28.46 -35.67
C GLU A 396 -9.29 26.94 -35.77
N GLY A 397 -8.48 26.48 -36.72
CA GLY A 397 -8.38 25.09 -37.13
C GLY A 397 -7.67 24.22 -36.09
N GLY A 398 -8.42 23.31 -35.49
CA GLY A 398 -7.91 22.06 -34.92
C GLY A 398 -8.70 20.93 -35.55
N GLY A 399 -8.09 20.21 -36.50
CA GLY A 399 -8.74 19.16 -37.27
C GLY A 399 -9.43 18.13 -36.37
N ALA A 400 -10.75 18.00 -36.52
CA ALA A 400 -11.47 16.81 -36.10
C ALA A 400 -10.86 15.64 -36.87
N MET A 401 -10.02 14.87 -36.19
CA MET A 401 -9.44 13.65 -36.72
C MET A 401 -10.60 12.68 -36.90
N ALA A 402 -11.14 12.63 -38.12
CA ALA A 402 -12.12 11.65 -38.52
C ALA A 402 -11.55 10.27 -38.23
N SER A 403 -12.22 9.50 -37.38
CA SER A 403 -11.90 8.09 -37.16
C SER A 403 -11.92 7.37 -38.52
N PRO A 404 -10.95 6.47 -38.81
CA PRO A 404 -10.91 5.74 -40.06
C PRO A 404 -12.23 4.98 -40.24
N THR A 405 -12.89 5.18 -41.38
CA THR A 405 -14.13 4.52 -41.79
C THR A 405 -13.89 3.02 -41.93
N ARG A 406 -13.99 2.28 -40.82
CA ARG A 406 -13.96 0.83 -40.85
C ARG A 406 -15.23 0.32 -41.50
N THR A 407 -15.09 -0.63 -42.42
CA THR A 407 -16.22 -1.37 -42.95
C THR A 407 -16.85 -2.19 -41.81
N PRO A 408 -18.12 -1.95 -41.45
CA PRO A 408 -18.76 -2.70 -40.38
C PRO A 408 -18.86 -4.19 -40.76
N PRO A 409 -18.67 -5.11 -39.80
CA PRO A 409 -18.75 -6.54 -40.08
C PRO A 409 -20.17 -6.92 -40.53
N ILE A 410 -20.27 -7.90 -41.42
CA ILE A 410 -21.56 -8.45 -41.84
C ILE A 410 -22.11 -9.35 -40.73
N VAL A 411 -23.37 -9.15 -40.37
CA VAL A 411 -24.09 -9.97 -39.38
C VAL A 411 -25.46 -10.38 -39.93
N SER A 412 -25.92 -11.55 -39.50
CA SER A 412 -27.27 -12.02 -39.81
C SER A 412 -28.29 -11.39 -38.87
N GLY A 413 -29.36 -10.84 -39.41
CA GLY A 413 -30.39 -10.11 -38.66
C GLY A 413 -31.77 -10.22 -39.30
N VAL A 414 -32.76 -9.57 -38.69
CA VAL A 414 -34.11 -9.49 -39.24
C VAL A 414 -34.37 -8.09 -39.81
N LEU A 415 -34.78 -8.03 -41.08
CA LEU A 415 -35.12 -6.77 -41.73
C LEU A 415 -36.50 -6.28 -41.30
N SER A 416 -36.61 -4.98 -41.00
CA SER A 416 -37.91 -4.32 -40.92
C SER A 416 -38.51 -4.15 -42.33
N ARG A 417 -39.82 -3.87 -42.43
CA ARG A 417 -40.46 -3.51 -43.71
C ARG A 417 -39.79 -2.31 -44.41
N ALA A 418 -39.13 -1.44 -43.64
CA ALA A 418 -38.37 -0.30 -44.13
C ALA A 418 -36.88 -0.64 -44.44
N GLY A 419 -36.52 -1.92 -44.47
CA GLY A 419 -35.18 -2.40 -44.84
C GLY A 419 -34.09 -2.20 -43.79
N GLN A 420 -34.43 -1.95 -42.53
CA GLN A 420 -33.43 -1.80 -41.46
C GLN A 420 -33.09 -3.15 -40.85
N LEU A 421 -31.80 -3.46 -40.69
CA LEU A 421 -31.34 -4.67 -40.02
C LEU A 421 -31.46 -4.54 -38.49
N ASN A 422 -32.03 -5.55 -37.84
CA ASN A 422 -32.21 -5.61 -36.39
C ASN A 422 -31.70 -6.95 -35.83
N ASP A 423 -31.40 -6.95 -34.53
CA ASP A 423 -31.06 -8.17 -33.80
C ASP A 423 -32.19 -9.22 -33.98
N PRO A 424 -31.87 -10.48 -34.34
CA PRO A 424 -32.87 -11.56 -34.43
C PRO A 424 -33.72 -11.75 -33.15
N ARG A 425 -33.17 -11.37 -31.99
CA ARG A 425 -33.84 -11.46 -30.69
C ARG A 425 -34.84 -10.31 -30.49
N ALA A 426 -34.71 -9.20 -31.21
CA ALA A 426 -35.56 -8.02 -31.09
C ALA A 426 -37.03 -8.31 -31.43
N ARG A 427 -37.96 -7.68 -30.70
CA ARG A 427 -39.40 -7.75 -31.01
C ARG A 427 -39.87 -6.61 -31.91
N TYR A 428 -39.21 -5.46 -31.81
CA TYR A 428 -39.54 -4.23 -32.51
C TYR A 428 -38.30 -3.69 -33.21
N CYS A 429 -38.51 -2.96 -34.30
CA CYS A 429 -37.43 -2.28 -34.99
C CYS A 429 -36.87 -1.16 -34.12
N HIS A 430 -35.55 -1.12 -33.95
CA HIS A 430 -34.86 -0.11 -33.14
C HIS A 430 -35.08 1.33 -33.63
N ARG A 431 -35.36 1.51 -34.93
CA ARG A 431 -35.54 2.82 -35.55
C ARG A 431 -37.00 3.22 -35.69
N SER A 432 -37.85 2.34 -36.22
CA SER A 432 -39.26 2.66 -36.51
C SER A 432 -40.24 2.27 -35.41
N GLY A 433 -39.82 1.45 -34.43
CA GLY A 433 -40.69 0.92 -33.37
C GLY A 433 -41.72 -0.11 -33.84
N GLN A 434 -41.79 -0.39 -35.15
CA GLN A 434 -42.73 -1.37 -35.70
C GLN A 434 -42.34 -2.80 -35.33
N ARG A 435 -43.32 -3.68 -35.11
CA ARG A 435 -43.09 -5.09 -34.80
C ARG A 435 -42.41 -5.80 -35.97
N LEU A 436 -41.41 -6.62 -35.68
CA LEU A 436 -40.69 -7.41 -36.68
C LEU A 436 -41.47 -8.69 -37.02
N GLU A 437 -41.61 -8.98 -38.32
CA GLU A 437 -42.23 -10.21 -38.81
C GLU A 437 -41.22 -11.36 -38.79
N ARG A 438 -41.55 -12.43 -38.06
CA ARG A 438 -40.69 -13.62 -37.92
C ARG A 438 -41.23 -14.72 -38.82
N GLY A 439 -40.72 -14.78 -40.05
CA GLY A 439 -41.03 -15.83 -41.02
C GLY A 439 -39.74 -16.36 -41.67
N ALA A 440 -39.79 -17.55 -42.27
CA ALA A 440 -38.62 -18.26 -42.81
C ALA A 440 -37.83 -17.52 -43.92
N GLY A 441 -38.27 -16.33 -44.35
CA GLY A 441 -37.59 -15.46 -45.31
C GLY A 441 -37.22 -14.05 -44.80
N SER A 442 -37.32 -13.76 -43.49
CA SER A 442 -37.00 -12.42 -42.95
C SER A 442 -35.59 -12.25 -42.40
N LEU A 443 -34.78 -13.31 -42.43
CA LEU A 443 -33.36 -13.26 -42.11
C LEU A 443 -32.57 -12.72 -43.31
N ALA A 444 -31.74 -11.71 -43.08
CA ALA A 444 -30.82 -11.18 -44.07
C ALA A 444 -29.47 -10.87 -43.44
N ASP A 445 -28.42 -11.00 -44.25
CA ASP A 445 -27.08 -10.59 -43.86
C ASP A 445 -26.83 -9.16 -44.34
N GLY A 446 -26.30 -8.33 -43.46
CA GLY A 446 -25.99 -6.94 -43.79
C GLY A 446 -24.95 -6.33 -42.86
N PRO A 447 -24.48 -5.11 -43.17
CA PRO A 447 -23.54 -4.40 -42.33
C PRO A 447 -24.14 -4.18 -40.94
N ARG A 448 -23.38 -4.54 -39.90
CA ARG A 448 -23.83 -4.41 -38.52
C ARG A 448 -24.09 -2.93 -38.17
N PRO A 449 -25.31 -2.57 -37.72
CA PRO A 449 -25.56 -1.24 -37.18
C PRO A 449 -24.84 -1.06 -35.84
N HIS A 450 -24.69 0.18 -35.37
CA HIS A 450 -24.20 0.40 -34.01
C HIS A 450 -25.13 -0.29 -32.99
N LEU A 451 -24.53 -1.00 -32.03
CA LEU A 451 -25.26 -1.91 -31.14
C LEU A 451 -25.86 -1.20 -29.93
N GLY A 452 -25.28 -0.06 -29.55
CA GLY A 452 -25.65 0.65 -28.35
C GLY A 452 -24.90 1.97 -28.20
N VAL A 453 -25.04 2.57 -27.03
CA VAL A 453 -24.35 3.80 -26.64
C VAL A 453 -23.73 3.58 -25.26
N VAL A 454 -22.50 4.05 -25.10
CA VAL A 454 -21.85 4.20 -23.79
C VAL A 454 -22.06 5.63 -23.34
N CYS A 455 -22.64 5.81 -22.16
CA CYS A 455 -22.78 7.10 -21.49
C CYS A 455 -21.90 7.11 -20.24
N ALA A 456 -20.93 8.01 -20.19
CA ALA A 456 -20.12 8.24 -19.02
C ALA A 456 -20.81 9.20 -18.04
N ASP A 457 -20.38 9.16 -16.79
CA ASP A 457 -20.83 10.02 -15.70
C ASP A 457 -20.48 11.51 -15.84
N ASP A 458 -19.55 11.89 -16.73
CA ASP A 458 -19.31 13.29 -17.12
C ASP A 458 -20.21 13.78 -18.26
N GLY A 459 -21.16 12.94 -18.70
CA GLY A 459 -22.05 13.23 -19.82
C GLY A 459 -21.48 12.88 -21.19
N THR A 460 -20.24 12.39 -21.29
CA THR A 460 -19.68 11.91 -22.55
C THR A 460 -20.50 10.75 -23.08
N SER A 461 -20.92 10.83 -24.34
CA SER A 461 -21.70 9.79 -25.02
C SER A 461 -20.91 9.29 -26.24
N HIS A 462 -20.76 7.97 -26.35
CA HIS A 462 -20.02 7.33 -27.45
C HIS A 462 -20.84 6.20 -28.08
N PRO A 463 -21.14 6.25 -29.39
CA PRO A 463 -21.85 5.16 -30.06
C PRO A 463 -20.94 3.93 -30.21
N LEU A 464 -21.51 2.73 -30.03
CA LEU A 464 -20.80 1.46 -30.16
C LEU A 464 -20.95 0.89 -31.58
N ALA A 465 -20.16 1.42 -32.51
CA ALA A 465 -20.05 0.91 -33.88
C ALA A 465 -18.95 -0.15 -34.05
N GLY A 466 -17.88 -0.04 -33.26
CA GLY A 466 -16.75 -0.97 -33.21
C GLY A 466 -16.32 -1.26 -31.77
N ASP A 467 -15.23 -2.01 -31.63
CA ASP A 467 -14.63 -2.27 -30.33
C ASP A 467 -14.14 -0.94 -29.72
N LEU A 468 -14.35 -0.75 -28.42
CA LEU A 468 -14.08 0.51 -27.71
C LEU A 468 -13.13 0.27 -26.54
N LEU A 469 -12.04 1.02 -26.50
CA LEU A 469 -11.06 0.98 -25.42
C LEU A 469 -11.23 2.22 -24.52
N VAL A 470 -11.63 1.99 -23.27
CA VAL A 470 -11.83 3.05 -22.28
C VAL A 470 -10.61 3.19 -21.37
N GLY A 471 -10.21 4.43 -21.09
CA GLY A 471 -9.22 4.73 -20.06
C GLY A 471 -8.86 6.22 -19.99
N ARG A 472 -7.89 6.57 -19.13
CA ARG A 472 -7.42 7.96 -19.02
C ARG A 472 -6.45 8.37 -20.14
N ALA A 473 -5.85 7.39 -20.82
CA ALA A 473 -4.92 7.62 -21.93
C ALA A 473 -4.86 6.39 -22.88
N PRO A 474 -5.99 5.94 -23.46
CA PRO A 474 -6.09 4.71 -24.24
C PRO A 474 -5.36 4.78 -25.59
N GLY A 475 -5.10 5.99 -26.12
CA GLY A 475 -4.52 6.19 -27.46
C GLY A 475 -3.12 5.60 -27.68
N ARG A 476 -2.39 5.23 -26.62
CA ARG A 476 -1.07 4.57 -26.72
C ARG A 476 -1.13 3.05 -26.66
N HIS A 477 -2.31 2.48 -26.51
CA HIS A 477 -2.49 1.03 -26.43
C HIS A 477 -2.46 0.43 -27.84
N HIS A 478 -1.81 -0.73 -28.00
CA HIS A 478 -1.68 -1.42 -29.30
C HIS A 478 -3.02 -1.61 -30.02
N LEU A 479 -4.10 -1.98 -29.31
CA LEU A 479 -5.45 -2.07 -29.91
C LEU A 479 -5.93 -0.77 -30.57
N VAL A 480 -5.52 0.40 -30.08
CA VAL A 480 -5.90 1.69 -30.70
C VAL A 480 -4.91 2.06 -31.81
N THR A 481 -3.61 1.89 -31.58
CA THR A 481 -2.59 2.23 -32.59
C THR A 481 -2.66 1.33 -33.83
N ASP A 482 -3.07 0.09 -33.65
CA ASP A 482 -3.23 -0.90 -34.70
C ASP A 482 -4.60 -0.79 -35.40
N GLY A 483 -5.43 0.17 -34.98
CA GLY A 483 -6.77 0.37 -35.54
C GLY A 483 -7.70 -0.82 -35.29
N ILE A 484 -7.62 -1.45 -34.11
CA ILE A 484 -8.48 -2.57 -33.68
C ILE A 484 -9.62 -2.10 -32.77
N ALA A 485 -9.44 -1.04 -31.99
CA ALA A 485 -10.46 -0.43 -31.14
C ALA A 485 -10.41 1.10 -31.19
N ASP A 486 -11.55 1.75 -31.00
CA ASP A 486 -11.64 3.21 -30.89
C ASP A 486 -11.33 3.64 -29.44
N PRO A 487 -10.68 4.80 -29.22
CA PRO A 487 -10.37 5.28 -27.87
C PRO A 487 -11.53 6.09 -27.27
N LEU A 488 -11.95 5.75 -26.05
CA LEU A 488 -12.76 6.63 -25.19
C LEU A 488 -11.91 7.14 -24.02
N VAL A 489 -11.53 8.42 -24.09
CA VAL A 489 -10.74 9.09 -23.06
C VAL A 489 -11.68 9.66 -22.01
N LEU A 490 -11.51 9.25 -20.75
CA LEU A 490 -12.21 9.86 -19.61
C LEU A 490 -11.20 10.54 -18.70
N THR A 491 -11.52 11.76 -18.26
CA THR A 491 -10.70 12.50 -17.30
C THR A 491 -10.83 11.90 -15.90
N ASP A 492 -9.72 11.75 -15.20
CA ASP A 492 -9.70 11.25 -13.83
C ASP A 492 -8.57 11.87 -13.02
N ASP A 493 -8.95 12.76 -12.12
CA ASP A 493 -8.02 13.49 -11.24
C ASP A 493 -7.55 12.63 -10.05
N THR A 494 -8.22 11.50 -9.81
CA THR A 494 -7.90 10.60 -8.68
C THR A 494 -6.82 9.56 -9.01
N GLY A 495 -6.50 9.38 -10.30
CA GLY A 495 -5.58 8.34 -10.77
C GLY A 495 -6.11 6.91 -10.62
N ALA A 496 -7.41 6.76 -10.34
CA ALA A 496 -8.09 5.49 -10.21
C ALA A 496 -8.39 4.80 -11.56
N LEU A 497 -8.45 5.55 -12.66
CA LEU A 497 -8.65 5.05 -14.01
C LEU A 497 -7.28 4.76 -14.66
N SER A 498 -7.00 3.49 -14.94
CA SER A 498 -5.84 3.07 -15.74
C SER A 498 -5.79 3.69 -17.15
N ARG A 499 -4.59 3.74 -17.74
CA ARG A 499 -4.35 4.32 -19.08
C ARG A 499 -5.20 3.62 -20.15
N ALA A 500 -5.14 2.29 -20.17
CA ALA A 500 -6.10 1.40 -20.79
C ALA A 500 -6.73 0.59 -19.64
N HIS A 501 -8.06 0.59 -19.55
CA HIS A 501 -8.76 0.05 -18.38
C HIS A 501 -9.73 -1.06 -18.76
N LEU A 502 -10.67 -0.73 -19.64
CA LEU A 502 -11.78 -1.58 -20.03
C LEU A 502 -11.83 -1.68 -21.54
N LEU A 503 -11.97 -2.90 -22.06
CA LEU A 503 -12.25 -3.15 -23.46
C LEU A 503 -13.70 -3.59 -23.62
N LEU A 504 -14.45 -2.88 -24.45
CA LEU A 504 -15.74 -3.33 -24.95
C LEU A 504 -15.51 -3.93 -26.35
N THR A 505 -15.90 -5.19 -26.52
CA THR A 505 -15.83 -5.89 -27.81
C THR A 505 -17.22 -6.21 -28.32
N LEU A 506 -17.42 -6.07 -29.63
CA LEU A 506 -18.70 -6.31 -30.27
C LEU A 506 -18.65 -7.64 -31.01
N ARG A 507 -19.34 -8.67 -30.51
CA ARG A 507 -19.36 -10.03 -31.10
C ARG A 507 -20.76 -10.35 -31.61
N GLY A 508 -20.93 -10.37 -32.94
CA GLY A 508 -22.26 -10.44 -33.54
C GLY A 508 -23.10 -9.25 -33.08
N TRP A 509 -24.22 -9.53 -32.41
CA TRP A 509 -25.13 -8.56 -31.78
C TRP A 509 -24.86 -8.30 -30.29
N ASP A 510 -23.93 -9.06 -29.69
CA ASP A 510 -23.62 -8.99 -28.27
C ASP A 510 -22.50 -7.97 -28.00
N ILE A 511 -22.68 -7.18 -26.92
CA ILE A 511 -21.67 -6.28 -26.38
C ILE A 511 -21.01 -7.00 -25.21
N ARG A 512 -19.68 -7.13 -25.23
CA ARG A 512 -18.93 -7.82 -24.17
C ARG A 512 -17.91 -6.89 -23.54
N ALA A 513 -17.72 -6.98 -22.23
CA ALA A 513 -16.74 -6.22 -21.48
C ALA A 513 -15.64 -7.12 -20.91
N ALA A 514 -14.38 -6.69 -21.02
CA ALA A 514 -13.23 -7.32 -20.38
C ALA A 514 -12.37 -6.28 -19.66
N ASP A 515 -11.94 -6.60 -18.44
CA ASP A 515 -10.93 -5.81 -17.74
C ASP A 515 -9.54 -6.12 -18.32
N LEU A 516 -8.75 -5.08 -18.63
CA LEU A 516 -7.42 -5.24 -19.25
C LEU A 516 -6.28 -5.33 -18.23
N GLY A 517 -6.54 -5.87 -17.05
CA GLY A 517 -5.57 -5.87 -15.95
C GLY A 517 -5.45 -4.48 -15.32
N SER A 518 -6.59 -3.80 -15.21
CA SER A 518 -6.64 -2.45 -14.66
C SER A 518 -6.22 -2.44 -13.19
N SER A 519 -5.69 -1.31 -12.73
CA SER A 519 -5.13 -1.20 -11.38
C SER A 519 -6.18 -1.32 -10.27
N ASN A 520 -7.44 -0.97 -10.57
CA ASN A 520 -8.54 -0.98 -9.60
C ASN A 520 -9.63 -2.02 -9.93
N GLY A 521 -9.48 -2.75 -11.04
CA GLY A 521 -10.49 -3.66 -11.54
C GLY A 521 -11.72 -2.95 -12.11
N THR A 522 -12.43 -3.67 -12.97
CA THR A 522 -13.73 -3.27 -13.48
C THR A 522 -14.83 -4.03 -12.76
N TRP A 523 -15.88 -3.31 -12.37
CA TRP A 523 -17.08 -3.90 -11.75
C TRP A 523 -18.29 -3.67 -12.64
N MET A 524 -19.22 -4.61 -12.62
CA MET A 524 -20.46 -4.59 -13.40
C MET A 524 -21.67 -4.77 -12.48
N GLN A 525 -22.70 -3.97 -12.72
CA GLN A 525 -24.05 -4.19 -12.22
C GLN A 525 -24.95 -4.42 -13.45
N ALA A 526 -25.45 -5.64 -13.61
CA ALA A 526 -26.18 -6.05 -14.81
C ALA A 526 -27.54 -5.35 -14.95
N VAL A 527 -28.22 -5.10 -13.83
CA VAL A 527 -29.51 -4.41 -13.74
C VAL A 527 -29.49 -3.55 -12.49
N ASP A 528 -30.09 -2.36 -12.56
CA ASP A 528 -30.24 -1.46 -11.41
C ASP A 528 -30.81 -2.21 -10.19
N GLY A 529 -30.09 -2.16 -9.06
CA GLY A 529 -30.45 -2.84 -7.81
C GLY A 529 -29.83 -4.23 -7.60
N GLN A 530 -29.22 -4.85 -8.61
CA GLN A 530 -28.44 -6.09 -8.45
C GLN A 530 -27.07 -5.83 -7.79
N PRO A 531 -26.45 -6.82 -7.11
CA PRO A 531 -25.12 -6.65 -6.56
C PRO A 531 -24.07 -6.43 -7.66
N TRP A 532 -23.05 -5.65 -7.35
CA TRP A 532 -21.90 -5.44 -8.23
C TRP A 532 -21.03 -6.69 -8.27
N VAL A 533 -20.70 -7.14 -9.48
CA VAL A 533 -19.83 -8.30 -9.75
C VAL A 533 -18.57 -7.82 -10.42
N ARG A 534 -17.40 -8.28 -9.95
CA ARG A 534 -16.12 -7.93 -10.56
C ARG A 534 -15.94 -8.68 -11.87
N LEU A 535 -15.56 -7.98 -12.93
CA LEU A 535 -15.21 -8.61 -14.19
C LEU A 535 -13.84 -9.31 -14.08
N PRO A 536 -13.70 -10.53 -14.64
CA PRO A 536 -12.42 -11.21 -14.73
C PRO A 536 -11.47 -10.47 -15.69
N VAL A 537 -10.16 -10.59 -15.42
CA VAL A 537 -9.13 -9.97 -16.25
C VAL A 537 -8.96 -10.77 -17.55
N GLY A 538 -9.05 -10.10 -18.69
CA GLY A 538 -8.84 -10.69 -20.02
C GLY A 538 -9.99 -11.56 -20.54
N GLU A 539 -10.97 -11.89 -19.69
CA GLU A 539 -12.13 -12.69 -20.08
C GLU A 539 -13.36 -11.78 -20.29
N ALA A 540 -13.91 -11.82 -21.51
CA ALA A 540 -15.00 -10.94 -21.90
C ALA A 540 -16.37 -11.49 -21.46
N ILE A 541 -17.15 -10.72 -20.71
CA ILE A 541 -18.51 -11.07 -20.28
C ILE A 541 -19.54 -10.30 -21.09
N THR A 542 -20.61 -10.97 -21.55
CA THR A 542 -21.72 -10.33 -22.27
C THR A 542 -22.53 -9.42 -21.34
N LEU A 543 -22.74 -8.18 -21.76
CA LEU A 543 -23.48 -7.16 -21.02
C LEU A 543 -24.98 -7.20 -21.38
N PRO A 544 -25.87 -7.28 -20.39
CA PRO A 544 -27.28 -6.93 -20.59
C PRO A 544 -27.48 -5.44 -20.91
N SER A 545 -28.59 -5.09 -21.56
CA SER A 545 -28.96 -3.70 -21.78
C SER A 545 -29.21 -2.96 -20.46
N GLY A 546 -28.65 -1.76 -20.31
CA GLY A 546 -28.73 -0.97 -19.08
C GLY A 546 -27.65 -1.32 -18.05
N SER A 547 -26.68 -2.18 -18.40
CA SER A 547 -25.58 -2.52 -17.50
C SER A 547 -24.79 -1.28 -17.10
N MET A 548 -24.47 -1.19 -15.81
CA MET A 548 -23.54 -0.19 -15.29
C MET A 548 -22.16 -0.80 -15.09
N LEU A 549 -21.13 -0.09 -15.53
CA LEU A 549 -19.74 -0.45 -15.33
C LEU A 549 -19.05 0.61 -14.48
N ALA A 550 -18.25 0.18 -13.51
CA ALA A 550 -17.41 1.05 -12.70
C ALA A 550 -15.93 0.75 -13.00
N CYS A 551 -15.24 1.78 -13.47
CA CYS A 551 -13.82 1.76 -13.86
C CYS A 551 -13.05 2.73 -12.96
N GLY A 552 -12.60 2.25 -11.80
CA GLY A 552 -12.03 3.12 -10.76
C GLY A 552 -13.05 4.13 -10.23
N SER A 553 -12.79 5.42 -10.40
CA SER A 553 -13.66 6.52 -9.99
C SER A 553 -14.80 6.82 -10.98
N ARG A 554 -14.71 6.31 -12.21
CA ARG A 554 -15.64 6.63 -13.31
C ARG A 554 -16.71 5.57 -13.48
N ARG A 555 -17.92 6.00 -13.84
CA ARG A 555 -19.05 5.13 -14.18
C ARG A 555 -19.46 5.26 -15.64
N LEU A 556 -19.82 4.13 -16.22
CA LEU A 556 -20.36 4.02 -17.57
C LEU A 556 -21.70 3.29 -17.51
N ARG A 557 -22.66 3.76 -18.27
CA ARG A 557 -23.91 3.05 -18.57
C ARG A 557 -23.85 2.57 -20.02
N VAL A 558 -24.18 1.31 -20.25
CA VAL A 558 -24.22 0.70 -21.57
C VAL A 558 -25.65 0.35 -21.92
N ASP A 559 -26.24 1.08 -22.86
CA ASP A 559 -27.60 0.84 -23.32
C ASP A 559 -27.58 0.18 -24.71
N HIS A 560 -28.25 -0.96 -24.86
CA HIS A 560 -28.43 -1.60 -26.17
C HIS A 560 -29.58 -0.94 -26.93
N LEU A 561 -29.39 -0.69 -28.23
CA LEU A 561 -30.42 -0.11 -29.08
C LEU A 561 -31.42 -1.15 -29.63
N HIS A 562 -30.99 -2.41 -29.76
CA HIS A 562 -31.74 -3.45 -30.47
C HIS A 562 -32.42 -4.47 -29.53
N VAL A 563 -32.17 -4.40 -28.23
CA VAL A 563 -32.77 -5.29 -27.23
C VAL A 563 -33.78 -4.50 -26.40
N ARG A 564 -35.06 -4.55 -26.82
CA ARG A 564 -36.22 -4.04 -26.07
C ARG A 564 -37.34 -5.07 -26.04
#